data_AF-A0A934JUA8-F1
#
_entry.id   AF-A0A934JUA8-F1
#
_cell.length_a   1.000
_cell.length_b   1.000
_cell.length_c   1.000
_cell.angle_alpha   90.00
_cell.angle_beta   90.00
_cell.angle_gamma   90.00
#
_symmetry.space_group_name_H-M   'P 1'
#
loop_
_entity.id
_entity.type
_entity.pdbx_description
1 polymer ?
#
loop_
_entity_poly.entity_id
_entity_poly.type
_entity_poly.pdbx_seq_one_letter_code
_entity_poly.pdbx_strand_id
1 'polypeptide(L)'
;NPYDGHTLKDQLQQVETLTGKKSETCFVDRGYKGSGVEDIKVLIAGQKCGVPKKEKPWMGRRNSVEPIIGHLKSDGKLRRCFLKGVLGDAINVTLSTCGQNLRKLLKWLY
;
A
#
# COMPACT_ATOMS: atom_id res chain seq x y z
N ASN A 1 1.29 -8.10 -19.22
CA ASN A 1 1.20 -7.52 -17.86
C ASN A 1 0.87 -6.05 -17.98
N PRO A 2 -0.30 -5.62 -17.48
CA PRO A 2 -0.63 -4.19 -17.40
C PRO A 2 0.42 -3.46 -16.55
N TYR A 3 0.79 -2.26 -16.97
CA TYR A 3 1.83 -1.47 -16.32
C TYR A 3 1.26 -0.81 -15.06
N ASP A 4 1.78 -1.16 -13.89
CA ASP A 4 1.32 -0.64 -12.59
C ASP A 4 1.48 0.88 -12.44
N GLY A 5 2.25 1.54 -13.31
CA GLY A 5 2.36 3.01 -13.32
C GLY A 5 1.00 3.71 -13.47
N HIS A 6 0.02 3.11 -14.16
CA HIS A 6 -1.28 3.74 -14.40
C HIS A 6 -2.23 3.70 -13.19
N THR A 7 -2.01 2.80 -12.23
CA THR A 7 -2.94 2.62 -11.10
C THR A 7 -2.74 3.66 -10.00
N LEU A 8 -1.61 4.38 -9.99
CA LEU A 8 -1.28 5.34 -8.94
C LEU A 8 -2.31 6.48 -8.84
N LYS A 9 -2.80 6.97 -9.98
CA LYS A 9 -3.78 8.07 -10.02
C LYS A 9 -5.08 7.67 -9.33
N ASP A 10 -5.60 6.50 -9.66
CA ASP A 10 -6.84 5.97 -9.08
C ASP A 10 -6.69 5.74 -7.57
N GLN A 11 -5.53 5.24 -7.14
CA GLN A 11 -5.23 5.05 -5.72
C GLN A 11 -5.20 6.37 -4.95
N LEU A 12 -4.59 7.42 -5.51
CA LEU A 12 -4.56 8.74 -4.88
C LEU A 12 -5.96 9.36 -4.77
N GLN A 13 -6.77 9.23 -5.82
CA GLN A 13 -8.16 9.68 -5.80
C GLN A 13 -8.99 8.92 -4.76
N GLN A 14 -8.77 7.61 -4.62
CA GLN A 14 -9.44 6.80 -3.60
C GLN A 14 -9.05 7.26 -2.18
N VAL A 15 -7.76 7.53 -1.93
CA VAL A 15 -7.30 8.04 -0.63
C VAL A 15 -7.93 9.40 -0.31
N GLU A 16 -7.97 10.30 -1.28
CA GLU A 16 -8.62 11.61 -1.13
C GLU A 16 -10.11 11.48 -0.82
N THR A 17 -10.82 10.56 -1.49
CA THR A 17 -12.23 10.27 -1.23
C THR A 17 -12.45 9.72 0.19
N LEU A 18 -11.57 8.82 0.66
CA LEU A 18 -11.70 8.18 1.97
C LEU A 18 -11.30 9.10 3.13
N THR A 19 -10.36 10.01 2.92
CA THR A 19 -9.79 10.84 3.99
C THR A 19 -10.23 12.31 3.92
N GLY A 20 -10.84 12.74 2.82
CA GLY A 20 -11.19 14.12 2.53
C GLY A 20 -9.98 15.05 2.36
N LYS A 21 -8.76 14.50 2.20
CA LYS A 21 -7.51 15.26 2.13
C LYS A 21 -6.66 14.83 0.94
N LYS A 22 -6.18 15.81 0.19
CA LYS A 22 -5.20 15.58 -0.89
C LYS A 22 -3.83 15.27 -0.28
N SER A 23 -3.20 14.20 -0.75
CA SER A 23 -1.87 13.81 -0.28
C SER A 23 -0.80 14.73 -0.88
N GLU A 24 0.08 15.31 -0.06
CA GLU A 24 1.16 16.18 -0.54
C GLU A 24 2.38 15.40 -1.05
N THR A 25 2.66 14.23 -0.46
CA THR A 25 3.80 13.38 -0.82
C THR A 25 3.40 11.92 -0.81
N CYS A 26 3.81 11.18 -1.84
CA CYS A 26 3.56 9.76 -2.00
C CYS A 26 4.89 8.99 -2.14
N PHE A 27 5.03 7.88 -1.42
CA PHE A 27 6.19 6.99 -1.53
C PHE A 27 5.79 5.76 -2.33
N VAL A 28 6.44 5.51 -3.48
CA VAL A 28 6.07 4.45 -4.44
C VAL A 28 7.23 3.49 -4.73
N ASP A 29 6.91 2.26 -5.16
CA ASP A 29 7.93 1.30 -5.60
C ASP A 29 8.51 1.69 -6.95
N ARG A 30 9.63 1.07 -7.31
CA ARG A 30 10.28 1.26 -8.62
C ARG A 30 9.36 0.97 -9.80
N GLY A 31 8.39 0.07 -9.65
CA GLY A 31 7.41 -0.27 -10.69
C GLY A 31 6.46 0.87 -11.06
N TYR A 32 6.34 1.90 -10.22
CA TYR A 32 5.49 3.07 -10.46
C TYR A 32 6.23 4.22 -11.17
N LYS A 33 7.45 3.96 -11.67
CA LYS A 33 8.19 4.95 -12.44
C LYS A 33 7.40 5.30 -13.70
N GLY A 34 7.23 6.60 -13.97
CA GLY A 34 6.48 7.07 -15.14
C GLY A 34 4.96 7.02 -14.97
N SER A 35 4.46 7.06 -13.72
CA SER A 35 3.02 7.11 -13.41
C SER A 35 2.28 8.36 -13.93
N GLY A 36 2.99 9.38 -14.41
CA GLY A 36 2.41 10.59 -15.00
C GLY A 36 1.66 11.49 -14.02
N VAL A 37 1.81 11.26 -12.71
CA VAL A 37 1.24 12.12 -11.66
C VAL A 37 2.23 13.24 -11.36
N GLU A 38 1.94 14.45 -11.84
CA GLU A 38 2.77 15.65 -11.62
C GLU A 38 2.25 16.50 -10.44
N ASP A 39 0.99 16.32 -10.08
CA ASP A 39 0.26 17.11 -9.09
C ASP A 39 0.72 16.88 -7.63
N ILE A 40 1.47 15.81 -7.39
CA ILE A 40 1.89 15.34 -6.05
C ILE A 40 3.37 14.97 -6.10
N LYS A 41 4.09 15.22 -5.02
CA LYS A 41 5.49 14.80 -4.91
C LYS A 41 5.59 13.28 -4.78
N VAL A 42 5.92 12.60 -5.87
CA VAL A 42 6.14 11.15 -5.90
C VAL A 42 7.62 10.83 -5.67
N LEU A 43 7.92 10.11 -4.58
CA LEU A 43 9.26 9.61 -4.29
C LEU A 43 9.35 8.11 -4.53
N ILE A 44 10.33 7.69 -5.34
CA ILE A 44 10.49 6.30 -5.76
C ILE A 44 11.47 5.57 -4.83
N ALA A 45 11.16 4.31 -4.49
CA ALA A 45 12.00 3.48 -3.64
C ALA A 45 13.43 3.30 -4.20
N GLY A 46 14.42 3.61 -3.34
CA GLY A 46 15.84 3.54 -3.69
C GLY A 46 16.37 4.75 -4.47
N GLN A 47 15.58 5.82 -4.60
CA GLN A 47 16.04 7.10 -5.13
C GLN A 47 17.09 7.72 -4.19
N LYS A 48 18.30 7.98 -4.71
CA LYS A 48 19.41 8.55 -3.94
C LYS A 48 19.51 10.07 -4.05
N CYS A 49 19.17 10.64 -5.20
CA CYS A 49 19.24 12.08 -5.49
C CYS A 49 17.85 12.73 -5.43
N GLY A 50 17.77 13.96 -4.91
CA GLY A 50 16.50 14.71 -4.84
C GLY A 50 15.56 14.33 -3.69
N VAL A 51 15.96 13.40 -2.80
CA VAL A 51 15.19 13.04 -1.60
C VAL A 51 15.65 13.89 -0.42
N PRO A 52 14.79 14.75 0.16
CA PRO A 52 15.13 15.52 1.35
C PRO A 52 15.49 14.61 2.54
N LYS A 53 16.43 15.05 3.38
CA LYS A 53 16.84 14.28 4.58
C LYS A 53 15.65 13.93 5.49
N LYS A 54 14.66 14.80 5.58
CA LYS A 54 13.43 14.59 6.36
C LYS A 54 12.52 13.47 5.82
N GLU A 55 12.60 13.18 4.51
CA GLU A 55 11.75 12.20 3.82
C GLU A 55 12.40 10.80 3.77
N LYS A 56 13.72 10.70 3.96
CA LYS A 56 14.45 9.42 3.97
C LYS A 56 13.91 8.38 4.98
N PRO A 57 13.56 8.74 6.24
CA PRO A 57 12.99 7.76 7.17
C PRO A 57 11.64 7.21 6.71
N TRP A 58 10.81 8.05 6.10
CA TRP A 58 9.50 7.66 5.57
C TRP A 58 9.62 6.71 4.38
N MET A 59 10.60 6.96 3.51
CA MET A 59 10.95 6.04 2.43
C MET A 59 11.40 4.67 2.98
N GLY A 60 12.12 4.64 4.10
CA GLY A 60 12.50 3.39 4.78
C GLY A 60 11.31 2.66 5.43
N ARG A 61 10.36 3.40 6.02
CA ARG A 61 9.13 2.84 6.63
C ARG A 61 8.23 2.14 5.62
N ARG A 62 8.27 2.53 4.34
CA ARG A 62 7.56 1.82 3.27
C ARG A 62 7.96 0.35 3.18
N ASN A 63 9.23 0.03 3.42
CA ASN A 63 9.70 -1.36 3.40
C ASN A 63 9.05 -2.22 4.50
N SER A 64 8.50 -1.60 5.55
CA SER A 64 7.78 -2.32 6.61
C SER A 64 6.42 -2.88 6.13
N VAL A 65 5.92 -2.47 4.96
CA VAL A 65 4.69 -3.04 4.37
C VAL A 65 4.93 -4.48 3.88
N GLU A 66 6.11 -4.78 3.34
CA GLU A 66 6.44 -6.12 2.83
C GLU A 66 6.36 -7.23 3.90
N PRO A 67 6.95 -7.06 5.10
CA PRO A 67 6.74 -7.99 6.21
C PRO A 67 5.26 -8.17 6.59
N ILE A 68 4.46 -7.09 6.56
CA ILE A 68 3.03 -7.17 6.90
C ILE A 68 2.29 -8.03 5.87
N ILE A 69 2.58 -7.85 4.58
CA ILE A 69 2.03 -8.68 3.50
C ILE A 69 2.50 -10.13 3.65
N GLY A 70 3.77 -10.35 4.00
CA GLY A 70 4.33 -11.66 4.31
C GLY A 70 3.55 -12.36 5.43
N HIS A 71 3.34 -11.68 6.56
CA HIS A 71 2.53 -12.19 7.67
C HIS A 71 1.07 -12.41 7.29
N LEU A 72 0.48 -11.57 6.45
CA LEU A 72 -0.87 -11.81 5.95
C LEU A 72 -0.94 -13.11 5.13
N LYS A 73 0.06 -13.37 4.28
CA LYS A 73 0.18 -14.60 3.49
C LYS A 73 0.41 -15.82 4.38
N SER A 74 1.34 -15.78 5.33
CA SER A 74 1.65 -16.94 6.18
C SER A 74 0.62 -17.16 7.29
N ASP A 75 0.27 -16.12 8.03
CA ASP A 75 -0.44 -16.19 9.32
C ASP A 75 -1.87 -15.64 9.21
N GLY A 76 -2.12 -14.74 8.26
CA GLY A 76 -3.40 -14.04 8.05
C GLY A 76 -4.42 -14.78 7.19
N LYS A 77 -4.23 -16.09 6.96
CA LYS A 77 -5.07 -16.95 6.10
C LYS A 77 -5.19 -16.49 4.63
N LEU A 78 -4.41 -15.49 4.22
CA LEU A 78 -4.48 -14.93 2.87
C LEU A 78 -4.02 -15.93 1.79
N ARG A 79 -3.12 -16.86 2.14
CA ARG A 79 -2.58 -17.86 1.20
C ARG A 79 -3.61 -18.87 0.70
N ARG A 80 -4.76 -19.04 1.38
CA ARG A 80 -5.78 -20.01 0.98
C ARG A 80 -7.14 -19.35 0.90
N CYS A 81 -7.63 -19.16 -0.33
CA CYS A 81 -8.98 -18.71 -0.60
C CYS A 81 -9.90 -19.92 -0.79
N PHE A 82 -11.01 -19.96 -0.04
CA PHE A 82 -12.06 -20.98 -0.20
C PHE A 82 -13.27 -20.44 -0.99
N LEU A 83 -13.23 -19.16 -1.38
CA LEU A 83 -14.27 -18.51 -2.15
C LEU A 83 -14.00 -18.72 -3.65
N LYS A 84 -15.06 -18.67 -4.46
CA LYS A 84 -14.99 -19.01 -5.88
C LYS A 84 -14.59 -17.81 -6.74
N GLY A 85 -13.56 -18.00 -7.57
CA GLY A 85 -13.15 -17.07 -8.62
C GLY A 85 -12.54 -15.76 -8.11
N VAL A 86 -12.29 -14.84 -9.04
CA VAL A 86 -11.57 -13.57 -8.79
C VAL A 86 -12.28 -12.69 -7.75
N LEU A 87 -13.61 -12.67 -7.75
CA LEU A 87 -14.38 -11.96 -6.73
C LEU A 87 -14.15 -12.54 -5.33
N GLY A 88 -14.09 -13.87 -5.24
CA GLY A 88 -13.77 -14.57 -3.99
C GLY A 88 -12.38 -14.22 -3.47
N ASP A 89 -11.39 -14.17 -4.37
CA ASP A 89 -10.03 -13.78 -4.02
C ASP A 89 -9.97 -12.34 -3.49
N ALA A 90 -10.67 -11.41 -4.15
CA ALA A 90 -10.76 -10.02 -3.71
C ALA A 90 -11.38 -9.91 -2.30
N ILE A 91 -12.51 -10.60 -2.07
CA ILE A 91 -13.17 -10.63 -0.75
C ILE A 91 -12.25 -11.22 0.32
N ASN A 92 -11.57 -12.33 0.02
CA ASN A 92 -10.65 -12.97 0.96
C ASN A 92 -9.51 -12.03 1.35
N VAL A 93 -8.92 -11.32 0.39
CA VAL A 93 -7.88 -10.32 0.63
C VAL A 93 -8.38 -9.21 1.56
N THR A 94 -9.54 -8.62 1.25
CA THR A 94 -10.13 -7.56 2.07
C THR A 94 -10.37 -8.04 3.50
N LEU A 95 -11.04 -9.17 3.70
CA LEU A 95 -11.37 -9.66 5.04
C LEU A 95 -10.12 -10.05 5.85
N SER A 96 -9.13 -10.71 5.23
CA SER A 96 -7.85 -11.02 5.88
C SER A 96 -7.13 -9.75 6.35
N THR A 97 -7.12 -8.69 5.54
CA THR A 97 -6.48 -7.41 5.91
C THR A 97 -7.23 -6.70 7.04
N CYS A 98 -8.57 -6.68 7.00
CA CYS A 98 -9.41 -6.18 8.09
C CYS A 98 -9.10 -6.92 9.40
N GLY A 99 -9.04 -8.26 9.37
CA GLY A 99 -8.71 -9.07 10.55
C GLY A 99 -7.32 -8.79 11.14
N GLN A 100 -6.34 -8.43 10.30
CA GLN A 100 -5.02 -7.99 10.80
C GLN A 100 -5.08 -6.63 11.50
N ASN A 101 -5.87 -5.69 10.99
CA ASN A 101 -6.07 -4.39 11.63
C ASN A 101 -6.82 -4.52 12.97
N LEU A 102 -7.86 -5.35 13.01
CA LEU A 102 -8.59 -5.65 14.25
C LEU A 102 -7.67 -6.27 15.31
N ARG A 103 -6.79 -7.21 14.93
CA ARG A 103 -5.79 -7.78 15.86
C ARG A 103 -4.83 -6.73 16.41
N LYS A 104 -4.43 -5.74 15.61
CA LYS A 104 -3.60 -4.61 16.08
C LYS A 104 -4.35 -3.72 17.07
N LEU A 105 -5.62 -3.41 16.78
CA LEU A 105 -6.46 -2.60 17.67
C LEU A 105 -6.71 -3.32 19.00
N LEU A 106 -7.00 -4.61 18.98
CA LEU A 106 -7.17 -5.41 20.20
C LEU A 106 -5.91 -5.40 21.07
N LYS A 107 -4.71 -5.58 20.48
CA LYS A 107 -3.42 -5.47 21.19
C LYS A 107 -3.09 -4.07 21.71
N TRP A 108 -3.79 -3.04 21.24
CA TRP A 108 -3.60 -1.67 21.71
C TRP A 108 -4.56 -1.34 22.84
N LEU A 109 -5.77 -1.93 22.83
CA LEU A 109 -6.79 -1.76 23.87
C LEU A 109 -6.52 -2.59 25.13
N TYR A 110 -5.89 -3.75 24.99
CA TYR A 110 -5.54 -4.69 26.06
C TYR A 110 -4.03 -4.91 26.07
#